data_AF-A0A2W7QLF6-F1
#
_entry.id   AF-A0A2W7QLF6-F1
#
_cell.length_a   1.000
_cell.length_b   1.000
_cell.length_c   1.000
_cell.angle_alpha   90.00
_cell.angle_beta   90.00
_cell.angle_gamma   90.00
#
_symmetry.space_group_name_H-M   'P 1'
#
loop_
_entity.id
_entity.type
_entity.pdbx_description
1 polymer ?
#
loop_
_entity_poly.entity_id
_entity_poly.type
_entity_poly.pdbx_seq_one_letter_code
_entity_poly.pdbx_strand_id
1 'polypeptide(L)' 'MFKFLFGNKATAPQIARETQRQTVERAQKELNEILAALTPKARITIYPEEGTLTIDLPEQMPDEAKALPAPTTETVN' A
#
# COMPACT_ATOMS: atom_id res chain seq x y z
N MET A 1 18.54 16.22 36.28
CA MET A 1 17.63 17.11 35.55
C MET A 1 17.26 16.51 34.19
N PHE A 2 16.56 15.36 34.15
CA PHE A 2 16.18 14.64 32.90
C PHE A 2 14.84 13.87 32.98
N LYS A 3 14.02 14.11 34.03
CA LYS A 3 12.75 13.38 34.24
C LYS A 3 11.67 13.70 33.20
N PHE A 4 11.84 14.74 32.39
CA PHE A 4 10.91 15.15 31.33
C PHE A 4 11.07 14.33 30.04
N LEU A 5 12.19 13.64 29.83
CA LEU A 5 12.41 12.83 28.61
C LEU A 5 11.61 11.52 28.61
N PHE A 6 11.09 11.12 29.78
CA PHE A 6 10.22 9.94 29.95
C PHE A 6 8.74 10.30 30.09
N GLY A 7 8.38 11.58 29.91
CA GLY A 7 6.99 12.00 29.81
C GLY A 7 6.37 11.40 28.55
N ASN A 8 5.31 10.62 28.74
CA ASN A 8 4.39 10.14 27.70
C ASN A 8 4.81 8.95 26.81
N LYS A 9 5.57 7.98 27.32
CA LYS A 9 5.63 6.63 26.68
C LYS A 9 4.43 5.72 27.01
N ALA A 10 3.40 6.21 27.69
CA ALA A 10 2.24 5.42 28.10
C ALA A 10 1.13 5.33 27.04
N THR A 11 1.27 6.05 25.93
CA THR A 11 0.29 6.03 24.83
C THR A 11 1.00 5.81 23.50
N ALA A 12 1.94 4.85 23.46
CA ALA A 12 2.18 4.20 22.19
C ALA A 12 0.84 3.54 21.80
N PRO A 13 0.28 3.80 20.60
CA PRO A 13 -0.94 3.11 20.19
C PRO A 13 -0.65 1.62 20.36
N GLN A 14 -1.45 0.96 21.22
CA GLN A 14 -1.40 -0.47 21.38
C GLN A 14 -1.88 -1.02 20.04
N ILE A 15 -0.95 -1.19 19.10
CA ILE A 15 -1.22 -1.89 17.84
C ILE A 15 -1.57 -3.29 18.31
N ALA A 16 -2.87 -3.57 18.39
CA ALA A 16 -3.36 -4.89 18.71
C ALA A 16 -2.67 -5.84 17.74
N ARG A 17 -1.86 -6.75 18.28
CA ARG A 17 -1.12 -7.69 17.45
C ARG A 17 -2.17 -8.52 16.72
N GLU A 18 -2.34 -8.24 15.43
CA GLU A 18 -3.24 -9.00 14.58
C GLU A 18 -2.79 -10.46 14.57
N THR A 19 -3.75 -11.36 14.63
CA THR A 19 -3.49 -12.77 14.33
C THR A 19 -3.23 -12.93 12.84
N GLN A 20 -2.50 -13.97 12.43
CA GLN A 20 -2.21 -14.23 11.02
C GLN A 20 -3.48 -14.26 10.16
N ARG A 21 -4.58 -14.83 10.68
CA ARG A 21 -5.89 -14.85 10.00
C ARG A 21 -6.43 -13.43 9.77
N GLN A 22 -6.43 -12.59 10.78
CA GLN A 22 -6.92 -11.21 10.67
C GLN A 22 -6.08 -10.40 9.68
N THR A 23 -4.76 -10.60 9.68
CA THR A 23 -3.87 -9.94 8.73
C THR A 23 -4.17 -10.36 7.29
N VAL A 24 -4.43 -11.65 7.05
CA VAL A 24 -4.81 -12.13 5.70
C VAL A 24 -6.15 -11.55 5.26
N GLU A 25 -7.17 -11.57 6.13
CA GLU A 25 -8.49 -11.03 5.81
C GLU A 25 -8.44 -9.52 5.52
N ARG A 26 -7.66 -8.77 6.29
CA ARG A 26 -7.44 -7.34 6.06
C ARG A 26 -6.71 -7.09 4.73
N ALA A 27 -5.60 -7.78 4.48
CA ALA A 27 -4.83 -7.63 3.25
C ALA A 27 -5.67 -8.00 2.01
N GLN A 28 -6.48 -9.05 2.09
CA GLN A 28 -7.40 -9.44 1.03
C GLN A 28 -8.44 -8.35 0.76
N LYS A 29 -9.00 -7.74 1.81
CA LYS A 29 -9.97 -6.66 1.68
C LYS A 29 -9.36 -5.44 1.00
N GLU A 30 -8.21 -4.99 1.48
CA GLU A 30 -7.47 -3.85 0.91
C GLU A 30 -7.14 -4.09 -0.57
N LEU A 31 -6.66 -5.30 -0.90
CA LEU A 31 -6.35 -5.66 -2.27
C LEU A 31 -7.59 -5.61 -3.17
N ASN A 32 -8.72 -6.15 -2.69
CA ASN A 32 -9.97 -6.13 -3.44
C ASN A 32 -10.49 -4.71 -3.69
N GLU A 33 -10.38 -3.81 -2.71
CA GLU A 33 -10.79 -2.41 -2.86
C GLU A 33 -9.99 -1.70 -3.95
N ILE A 34 -8.66 -1.90 -3.97
CA ILE A 34 -7.78 -1.30 -4.99
C ILE A 34 -8.11 -1.87 -6.38
N LEU A 35 -8.19 -3.19 -6.52
CA LEU A 35 -8.48 -3.84 -7.80
C LEU A 35 -9.89 -3.50 -8.32
N ALA A 36 -10.85 -3.29 -7.43
CA ALA A 36 -12.18 -2.83 -7.78
C ALA A 36 -12.18 -1.39 -8.33
N ALA A 37 -11.28 -0.53 -7.85
CA ALA A 37 -11.15 0.84 -8.35
C ALA A 37 -10.44 0.95 -9.71
N LEU A 38 -9.62 -0.03 -10.09
CA LEU A 38 -8.89 -0.02 -11.37
C LEU A 38 -9.83 -0.15 -12.58
N THR A 39 -9.58 0.70 -13.58
CA THR A 39 -10.17 0.60 -14.92
C THR A 39 -9.07 0.92 -15.93
N PRO A 40 -8.59 -0.04 -16.74
CA PRO A 40 -9.04 -1.43 -16.87
C PRO A 40 -8.70 -2.31 -15.66
N LYS A 41 -9.37 -3.47 -15.53
CA LYS A 41 -9.11 -4.42 -14.44
C LYS A 41 -7.75 -5.09 -14.61
N ALA A 42 -7.00 -5.23 -13.51
CA ALA A 42 -5.73 -5.94 -13.50
C ALA A 42 -5.93 -7.45 -13.67
N ARG A 43 -4.96 -8.12 -14.31
CA ARG A 43 -4.93 -9.59 -14.41
C ARG A 43 -4.21 -10.16 -13.19
N ILE A 44 -4.79 -11.19 -12.57
CA ILE A 44 -4.21 -11.87 -11.41
C ILE A 44 -3.80 -13.28 -11.84
N THR A 45 -2.54 -13.63 -11.63
CA THR A 45 -2.00 -14.97 -11.84
C THR A 45 -1.66 -15.57 -10.48
N ILE A 46 -2.17 -16.77 -10.20
CA ILE A 46 -1.93 -17.48 -8.94
C ILE A 46 -1.00 -18.66 -9.23
N TYR A 47 0.04 -18.83 -8.42
CA TYR A 47 0.98 -19.95 -8.49
C TYR A 47 0.81 -20.84 -7.25
N PRO A 48 -0.04 -21.89 -7.33
CA PRO A 48 -0.41 -22.69 -6.15
C PRO A 48 0.76 -23.43 -5.51
N GLU A 49 1.72 -23.90 -6.33
CA GLU A 49 2.90 -24.64 -5.87
C GLU A 49 3.86 -23.78 -5.03
N GLU A 50 3.88 -22.46 -5.28
CA GLU A 50 4.73 -21.51 -4.57
C GLU A 50 3.97 -20.74 -3.48
N GLY A 51 2.64 -20.79 -3.50
CA GLY A 51 1.79 -20.00 -2.61
C GLY A 51 1.84 -18.49 -2.89
N THR A 52 2.21 -18.09 -4.10
CA THR A 52 2.40 -16.69 -4.51
C THR A 52 1.36 -16.25 -5.54
N LEU A 53 1.20 -14.95 -5.69
CA LEU A 53 0.37 -14.34 -6.74
C LEU A 53 1.11 -13.16 -7.38
N THR A 54 0.86 -12.95 -8.66
CA THR A 54 1.35 -11.79 -9.43
C THR A 54 0.16 -11.03 -9.99
N ILE A 55 0.23 -9.70 -9.94
CA ILE A 55 -0.80 -8.80 -10.44
C ILE A 55 -0.19 -8.00 -11.58
N ASP A 56 -0.69 -8.22 -12.79
CA ASP A 56 -0.33 -7.40 -13.94
C ASP A 56 -1.16 -6.12 -13.85
N LEU A 57 -0.52 -5.07 -13.35
CA LEU A 57 -1.09 -3.74 -13.26
C LEU A 57 -1.17 -3.09 -14.65
N PRO A 58 -2.18 -2.22 -14.90
CA PRO A 58 -2.23 -1.45 -16.13
C PRO A 58 -1.00 -0.54 -16.27
N GLU A 59 -0.62 -0.22 -17.50
CA GLU A 59 0.55 0.61 -17.83
C GLU A 59 0.51 2.00 -17.16
N GLN A 60 -0.70 2.52 -16.93
CA GLN A 60 -0.92 3.76 -16.21
C GLN A 60 -1.98 3.55 -15.15
N MET A 61 -1.62 3.81 -13.89
CA MET A 61 -2.58 3.73 -12.80
C MET A 61 -3.49 4.99 -12.79
N PRO A 62 -4.77 4.89 -12.38
CA PRO A 62 -5.71 6.01 -12.43
C PRO A 62 -5.32 7.23 -11.56
N ASP A 63 -4.50 7.02 -10.55
CA ASP A 63 -3.89 8.05 -9.71
C ASP A 63 -2.72 8.76 -10.42
N GLU A 64 -1.89 8.01 -11.15
CA GLU A 64 -0.81 8.55 -11.98
C GLU A 64 -1.34 9.35 -13.18
N ALA A 65 -2.51 9.01 -13.72
CA ALA A 65 -3.19 9.81 -14.75
C ALA A 65 -3.67 11.18 -14.26
N LYS A 66 -3.88 11.34 -12.94
CA LYS A 66 -4.31 12.61 -12.32
C LYS A 66 -3.14 13.44 -11.80
N ALA A 67 -1.97 12.84 -11.65
CA ALA A 67 -0.76 13.58 -11.32
C ALA A 67 -0.38 14.44 -12.54
N LEU A 68 -0.29 15.76 -12.35
CA LEU A 68 0.35 16.61 -13.35
C LEU A 68 1.78 16.07 -13.58
N PRO A 69 2.25 16.01 -14.84
CA PRO A 69 3.65 15.69 -15.09
C PRO A 69 4.52 16.65 -14.29
N ALA A 70 5.52 16.12 -13.60
CA ALA A 70 6.46 16.94 -12.85
C ALA A 70 7.04 18.02 -13.79
N PRO A 71 7.16 19.28 -13.33
CA PRO A 71 7.68 20.34 -14.19
C PRO A 71 9.06 19.93 -14.70
N THR A 72 9.19 19.85 -16.03
CA THR A 72 10.47 19.63 -16.70
C THR A 72 11.41 20.71 -16.21
N THR A 73 12.45 20.31 -15.47
CA THR A 73 13.56 21.22 -15.20
C THR A 73 14.35 21.27 -16.50
N GLU A 74 13.92 22.14 -17.43
CA GLU A 74 14.76 22.51 -18.56
C GLU A 74 15.99 23.19 -17.98
N THR A 75 17.05 22.41 -17.79
CA THR A 75 18.41 22.93 -17.66
C THR A 75 18.73 23.66 -18.95
N VAL A 76 18.50 24.97 -18.94
CA VAL A 76 19.00 25.91 -19.93
C VAL A 76 20.52 25.90 -19.81
N ASN A 77 21.19 25.25 -20.75
CA ASN A 77 22.62 25.40 -21.00
C ASN A 77 22.90 26.75 -21.66
#